data_AF-A0A4S2RI67-F1
#
_entry.id   AF-A0A4S2RI67-F1
#
_cell.length_a   1.000
_cell.length_b   1.000
_cell.length_c   1.000
_cell.angle_alpha   90.00
_cell.angle_beta   90.00
_cell.angle_gamma   90.00
#
_symmetry.space_group_name_H-M   'P 1'
#
loop_
_entity.id
_entity.type
_entity.pdbx_description
1 polymer ?
#
loop_
_entity_poly.entity_id
_entity_poly.type
_entity_poly.pdbx_seq_one_letter_code
_entity_poly.pdbx_strand_id
1 'polypeptide(L)'
;MLTGPIPTGLCPAHQDIALKWRNNHYDRHDPSEWPCGMSSTFRVLLMDFRTSHEEREQQFDEKNQQQIDLTARICRSGRSPQCTPRPADEAA
;
A
#
# COMPACT_ATOMS: atom_id res chain seq x y z
N MET A 1 -0.62 10.66 8.08
CA MET A 1 -1.54 10.25 6.98
C MET A 1 -1.05 10.73 5.62
N LEU A 2 -0.95 9.82 4.63
CA LEU A 2 -0.64 10.17 3.24
C LEU A 2 -1.76 11.00 2.56
N THR A 3 -1.41 12.22 2.15
CA THR A 3 -2.28 13.13 1.38
C THR A 3 -1.91 13.21 -0.10
N GLY A 4 -0.84 12.52 -0.52
CA GLY A 4 -0.32 12.55 -1.88
C GLY A 4 -1.32 12.00 -2.91
N PRO A 5 -1.31 12.53 -4.15
CA PRO A 5 -2.15 12.02 -5.22
C PRO A 5 -1.73 10.59 -5.62
N ILE A 6 -2.70 9.75 -5.98
CA ILE A 6 -2.42 8.43 -6.56
C ILE A 6 -1.80 8.62 -7.95
N PRO A 7 -0.74 7.88 -8.31
CA PRO A 7 -0.16 7.95 -9.65
C PRO A 7 -1.20 7.72 -10.75
N THR A 8 -1.19 8.55 -11.78
CA THR A 8 -2.07 8.42 -12.95
C THR A 8 -1.52 7.39 -13.95
N GLY A 9 -2.39 6.91 -14.84
CA GLY A 9 -2.03 5.98 -15.91
C GLY A 9 -1.82 4.53 -15.46
N LEU A 10 -2.29 4.16 -14.27
CA LEU A 10 -2.33 2.78 -13.80
C LEU A 10 -3.52 2.04 -14.42
N CYS A 11 -3.39 0.73 -14.64
CA CYS A 11 -4.56 -0.10 -14.97
C CYS A 11 -5.50 -0.19 -13.75
N PRO A 12 -6.80 -0.50 -13.94
CA PRO A 12 -7.78 -0.53 -12.86
C PRO A 12 -7.35 -1.33 -11.61
N ALA A 13 -6.75 -2.52 -11.80
CA ALA A 13 -6.26 -3.34 -10.70
C ALA A 13 -5.15 -2.65 -9.89
N HIS A 14 -4.15 -2.06 -10.54
CA HIS A 14 -3.05 -1.37 -9.85
C HIS A 14 -3.48 -0.03 -9.26
N GLN A 15 -4.50 0.62 -9.83
CA GLN A 15 -5.12 1.82 -9.24
C GLN A 15 -5.81 1.48 -7.91
N ASP A 16 -6.56 0.36 -7.84
CA ASP A 16 -7.17 -0.12 -6.61
C ASP A 16 -6.13 -0.50 -5.55
N ILE A 17 -5.06 -1.20 -5.94
CA ILE A 17 -3.95 -1.53 -5.04
C ILE A 17 -3.28 -0.26 -4.49
N ALA A 18 -3.01 0.74 -5.35
CA ALA A 18 -2.43 2.01 -4.90
C ALA A 18 -3.37 2.78 -3.96
N LEU A 19 -4.69 2.73 -4.19
CA LEU A 19 -5.69 3.32 -3.29
C LEU A 19 -5.71 2.62 -1.93
N LYS A 20 -5.61 1.29 -1.89
CA LYS A 20 -5.53 0.52 -0.64
C LYS A 20 -4.31 0.90 0.18
N TRP A 21 -3.14 1.06 -0.46
CA TRP A 21 -1.94 1.54 0.23
C TRP A 21 -2.07 2.99 0.73
N ARG A 22 -2.71 3.86 -0.06
CA ARG A 22 -2.96 5.25 0.37
C ARG A 22 -3.87 5.32 1.61
N ASN A 23 -4.89 4.46 1.68
CA ASN A 23 -5.84 4.41 2.78
C ASN A 23 -5.38 3.53 3.95
N ASN A 24 -4.21 2.91 3.84
CA ASN A 24 -3.62 2.12 4.92
C ASN A 24 -2.99 3.07 5.93
N HIS A 25 -3.43 3.04 7.18
CA HIS A 25 -2.97 4.01 8.19
C HIS A 25 -2.51 3.29 9.46
N TYR A 26 -1.57 3.92 10.16
CA TYR A 26 -1.15 3.46 11.46
C TYR A 26 -2.27 3.69 12.50
N ASP A 27 -2.59 2.66 13.28
CA ASP A 27 -3.53 2.78 14.41
C ASP A 27 -2.75 2.77 15.74
N ARG A 28 -2.81 3.89 16.46
CA ARG A 28 -2.22 4.02 17.81
C ARG A 28 -2.87 3.10 18.84
N HIS A 29 -4.12 2.71 18.64
CA HIS A 29 -4.89 1.85 19.54
C HIS A 29 -4.66 0.35 19.25
N ASP A 30 -4.22 0.03 18.03
CA ASP A 30 -3.79 -1.31 17.62
C ASP A 30 -2.42 -1.25 16.91
N PRO A 31 -1.34 -0.99 17.65
CA PRO A 31 -0.02 -0.79 17.06
C PRO A 31 0.64 -2.13 16.72
N SER A 32 0.21 -2.79 15.65
CA SER A 32 0.86 -3.98 15.11
C SER A 32 2.06 -3.64 14.22
N GLU A 33 3.00 -4.59 14.10
CA GLU A 33 4.12 -4.44 13.16
C GLU A 33 3.62 -4.43 11.70
N TRP A 34 4.30 -3.64 10.88
CA TRP A 34 4.07 -3.59 9.43
C TRP A 34 4.13 -5.00 8.82
N PRO A 35 3.20 -5.38 7.91
CA PRO A 35 2.23 -4.54 7.20
C PRO A 35 0.88 -4.33 7.89
N CYS A 36 0.72 -4.68 9.16
CA CYS A 36 -0.61 -4.68 9.80
C CYS A 36 -1.02 -3.28 10.30
N GLY A 37 -1.54 -2.46 9.38
CA GLY A 37 -2.47 -1.35 9.65
C GLY A 37 -3.93 -1.74 9.37
N MET A 38 -4.18 -3.05 9.22
CA MET A 38 -5.50 -3.66 9.26
C MET A 38 -5.46 -4.67 10.40
N SER A 39 -6.26 -4.42 11.43
CA SER A 39 -6.49 -5.28 12.59
C SER A 39 -6.44 -6.77 12.22
N SER A 40 -5.28 -7.38 12.43
CA SER A 40 -5.10 -8.82 12.28
C SER A 40 -5.57 -9.46 13.59
N THR A 41 -6.48 -10.42 13.52
CA THR A 41 -6.88 -11.25 14.66
C THR A 41 -5.71 -12.02 15.27
N PHE A 42 -4.60 -12.16 14.53
CA PHE A 42 -3.36 -12.78 14.97
C PHE A 42 -2.36 -11.68 15.30
N ARG A 43 -2.44 -11.19 16.54
CA ARG A 43 -1.60 -10.12 17.10
C ARG A 43 -0.12 -10.50 17.10
N VAL A 44 0.72 -9.69 16.47
CA VAL A 44 2.15 -9.61 16.82
C VAL A 44 2.39 -8.23 17.40
N LEU A 45 2.17 -8.12 18.71
CA LEU A 45 2.51 -6.94 19.51
C LEU A 45 4.00 -7.01 19.84
N LEU A 46 4.85 -6.54 18.93
CA LEU A 46 6.25 -6.25 19.23
C LEU A 46 6.47 -4.75 19.08
N MET A 47 5.92 -4.00 20.03
CA MET A 47 6.32 -2.63 20.27
C MET A 47 7.63 -2.66 21.06
N ASP A 48 8.73 -2.29 20.43
CA ASP A 48 9.93 -1.95 21.19
C ASP A 48 9.72 -0.60 21.88
N PHE A 49 10.06 -0.49 23.16
CA PHE A 49 9.84 0.71 23.99
C PHE A 49 10.66 1.95 23.52
N ARG A 50 11.36 1.82 22.39
CA ARG A 50 12.35 2.77 21.88
C ARG A 50 11.79 3.67 20.78
N THR A 51 10.72 3.24 20.11
CA THR A 51 10.15 3.98 18.97
C THR A 51 8.80 4.57 19.37
N SER A 52 8.66 5.88 19.27
CA SER A 52 7.42 6.59 19.56
C SER A 52 6.32 6.27 18.55
N HIS A 53 5.07 6.53 18.91
CA HIS A 53 3.94 6.41 17.98
C HIS A 53 4.06 7.34 16.77
N GLU A 54 4.60 8.54 16.98
CA GLU A 54 4.81 9.54 15.91
C GLU A 54 5.83 9.04 14.88
N GLU A 55 6.99 8.54 15.35
CA GLU A 55 8.01 7.96 14.47
C GLU A 55 7.46 6.75 13.69
N ARG A 56 6.62 5.94 14.33
CA ARG A 56 5.98 4.80 13.66
C ARG A 56 4.95 5.24 12.62
N GLU A 57 4.12 6.25 12.92
CA GLU A 57 3.18 6.81 11.94
C GLU A 57 3.92 7.32 10.71
N GLN A 58 5.02 8.05 10.91
CA GLN A 58 5.87 8.53 9.81
C GLN A 58 6.45 7.36 8.99
N GLN A 59 7.06 6.37 9.65
CA GLN A 59 7.61 5.20 8.95
C GLN A 59 6.54 4.41 8.20
N PHE A 60 5.31 4.40 8.71
CA PHE A 60 4.17 3.75 8.07
C PHE A 60 3.76 4.48 6.79
N ASP A 61 3.65 5.82 6.85
CA ASP A 61 3.41 6.66 5.67
C ASP A 61 4.52 6.52 4.63
N GLU A 62 5.80 6.52 5.03
CA GLU A 62 6.95 6.32 4.14
C GLU A 62 6.88 4.97 3.42
N LYS A 63 6.57 3.88 4.14
CA LYS A 63 6.42 2.55 3.54
C LYS A 63 5.23 2.47 2.59
N ASN A 64 4.09 3.05 2.97
CA ASN A 64 2.92 3.10 2.09
C ASN A 64 3.24 3.83 0.79
N GLN A 65 3.98 4.95 0.86
CA GLN A 65 4.42 5.66 -0.35
C GLN A 65 5.34 4.78 -1.21
N GLN A 66 6.30 4.08 -0.61
CA GLN A 66 7.18 3.15 -1.33
C GLN A 66 6.39 2.02 -2.02
N GLN A 67 5.32 1.52 -1.41
CA GLN A 67 4.45 0.50 -2.01
C GLN A 67 3.59 1.05 -3.15
N ILE A 68 3.10 2.29 -3.04
CA ILE A 68 2.43 2.99 -4.15
C ILE A 68 3.39 3.13 -5.34
N ASP A 69 4.62 3.56 -5.09
CA ASP A 69 5.64 3.73 -6.13
C ASP A 69 6.05 2.39 -6.76
N LEU A 70 6.15 1.32 -5.97
CA LEU A 70 6.39 -0.03 -6.46
C LEU A 70 5.23 -0.52 -7.33
N THR A 71 3.99 -0.34 -6.87
CA THR A 71 2.77 -0.70 -7.61
C THR A 71 2.74 0.00 -8.97
N ALA A 72 3.06 1.30 -8.99
CA ALA A 72 3.13 2.06 -10.23
C ALA A 72 4.22 1.55 -11.18
N ARG A 73 5.42 1.24 -10.67
CA ARG A 73 6.51 0.66 -11.45
C ARG A 73 6.13 -0.71 -12.04
N ILE A 74 5.50 -1.56 -11.25
CA ILE A 74 5.04 -2.89 -11.69
C ILE A 74 4.01 -2.75 -12.80
N CYS A 75 3.00 -1.89 -12.64
CA CYS A 75 1.99 -1.64 -13.66
C CYS A 75 2.61 -1.14 -14.97
N ARG A 76 3.49 -0.12 -14.88
CA ARG A 76 4.15 0.50 -16.04
C ARG A 76 5.10 -0.45 -16.76
N SER A 77 5.59 -1.49 -16.08
CA SER A 77 6.41 -2.52 -16.73
C SER A 77 5.65 -3.33 -17.76
N GLY A 78 4.30 -3.34 -17.72
CA GLY A 78 3.45 -4.12 -18.63
C GLY A 78 3.53 -5.64 -18.44
N ARG A 79 4.34 -6.13 -17.50
CA ARG A 79 4.61 -7.56 -17.27
C ARG A 79 3.90 -8.13 -16.05
N SER A 80 3.12 -7.31 -15.34
CA SER A 80 2.42 -7.77 -14.15
C SER A 80 1.29 -8.73 -14.54
N PRO A 81 1.23 -9.96 -14.01
CA PRO A 81 0.11 -10.87 -14.25
C PRO A 81 -1.19 -10.33 -13.62
N GLN A 82 -1.10 -9.36 -12.71
CA GLN A 82 -2.23 -8.67 -12.10
C GLN A 82 -2.72 -7.47 -12.93
N CYS A 83 -2.02 -7.12 -14.02
CA CYS A 83 -2.57 -6.15 -14.96
C CYS A 83 -3.83 -6.76 -15.54
N THR A 84 -4.96 -6.08 -15.35
CA THR A 84 -6.14 -6.33 -16.18
C THR A 84 -5.73 -6.11 -17.64
N PRO A 85 -5.81 -7.13 -18.52
CA PRO A 85 -5.67 -6.89 -19.94
C PRO A 85 -6.69 -5.82 -20.34
N ARG A 86 -6.28 -4.92 -21.23
CA ARG A 86 -7.21 -3.99 -21.86
C ARG A 86 -8.26 -4.85 -22.58
N PRO A 87 -9.56 -4.53 -22.57
CA PRO A 87 -10.60 -5.27 -23.30
C PRO A 87 -10.48 -5.09 -24.83
N ALA A 88 -9.30 -5.36 -25.39
CA ALA A 88 -8.97 -5.37 -26.81
C ALA A 88 -8.30 -6.69 -27.25
N ASP A 89 -8.02 -7.62 -26.32
CA ASP A 89 -7.50 -8.96 -26.62
C ASP A 89 -8.63 -10.03 -26.64
N GLU A 90 -9.87 -9.66 -26.95
CA GLU A 90 -10.98 -10.59 -27.25
C GLU A 90 -11.27 -10.72 -28.76
N ALA A 91 -10.41 -10.14 -29.62
CA ALA A 91 -10.57 -10.23 -31.07
C ALA A 91 -9.22 -10.44 -31.78
N ALA A 92 -8.66 -11.64 -31.66
CA ALA A 92 -7.65 -12.17 -32.57
C ALA A 92 -7.77 -13.69 -32.68
#